data_AF-A0A838VKB5-F1
#
_entry.id   AF-A0A838VKB5-F1
#
_cell.length_a   1.000
_cell.length_b   1.000
_cell.length_c   1.000
_cell.angle_alpha   90.00
_cell.angle_beta   90.00
_cell.angle_gamma   90.00
#
_symmetry.space_group_name_H-M   'P 1'
#
loop_
_entity.id
_entity.type
_entity.pdbx_description
1 polymer ?
#
loop_
_entity_poly.entity_id
_entity_poly.type
_entity_poly.pdbx_seq_one_letter_code
_entity_poly.pdbx_strand_id
1 'polypeptide(L)'
;PENIEKMKQGIPLDDGDRRPWLDKMAQALASWLQDEQNMVLACSALKERYRQLLVLDQRVRLVYLHGSMELIQKRLQERPHHYMPPSLLQSQFDALEEPADAVWVEISDPQAVIVQKIRDSLKI
;
A
#
# COMPACT_ATOMS: atom_id res chain seq x y z
N PRO A 1 -14.90 1.56 -10.41
CA PRO A 1 -16.12 1.94 -9.65
C PRO A 1 -16.59 0.82 -8.73
N GLU A 2 -16.76 -0.40 -9.25
CA GLU A 2 -17.28 -1.56 -8.50
C GLU A 2 -16.48 -1.91 -7.24
N ASN A 3 -15.14 -1.97 -7.31
CA ASN A 3 -14.31 -2.24 -6.13
C ASN A 3 -14.45 -1.18 -5.02
N ILE A 4 -14.63 0.09 -5.40
CA ILE A 4 -14.85 1.17 -4.43
C ILE A 4 -16.19 0.99 -3.74
N GLU A 5 -17.24 0.63 -4.48
CA GLU A 5 -18.56 0.39 -3.91
C GLU A 5 -18.58 -0.85 -3.01
N LYS A 6 -17.93 -1.95 -3.39
CA LYS A 6 -17.74 -3.12 -2.49
C LYS A 6 -17.08 -2.71 -1.18
N MET A 7 -15.98 -1.95 -1.23
CA MET A 7 -15.29 -1.48 -0.02
C MET A 7 -16.14 -0.49 0.80
N LYS A 8 -16.90 0.41 0.17
CA LYS A 8 -17.83 1.30 0.88
C LYS A 8 -18.91 0.53 1.63
N GLN A 9 -19.34 -0.61 1.08
CA GLN A 9 -20.28 -1.54 1.72
C GLN A 9 -19.63 -2.40 2.81
N GLY A 10 -18.33 -2.24 3.06
CA GLY A 10 -17.58 -3.02 4.05
C GLY A 10 -17.24 -4.44 3.59
N ILE A 11 -17.39 -4.72 2.30
CA ILE A 11 -17.06 -6.01 1.69
C ILE A 11 -15.58 -5.98 1.28
N PRO A 12 -14.72 -6.84 1.87
CA PRO A 12 -13.34 -6.95 1.45
C PRO A 12 -13.28 -7.42 0.00
N LEU A 13 -12.36 -6.84 -0.78
CA LEU A 13 -12.06 -7.36 -2.10
C LEU A 13 -11.42 -8.74 -1.98
N ASP A 14 -11.62 -9.60 -2.97
CA ASP A 14 -10.86 -10.85 -3.12
C ASP A 14 -9.69 -10.68 -4.12
N ASP A 15 -9.09 -11.79 -4.52
CA ASP A 15 -7.98 -11.77 -5.46
C ASP A 15 -8.40 -11.47 -6.90
N GLY A 16 -9.57 -11.96 -7.30
CA GLY A 16 -10.15 -11.70 -8.62
C GLY A 16 -10.50 -10.23 -8.77
N ASP A 17 -11.05 -9.61 -7.73
CA ASP A 17 -11.35 -8.18 -7.66
C ASP A 17 -10.09 -7.31 -7.81
N ARG A 18 -8.99 -7.73 -7.17
CA ARG A 18 -7.72 -6.96 -7.16
C ARG A 18 -6.91 -7.16 -8.45
N ARG A 19 -7.00 -8.32 -9.09
CA ARG A 19 -6.14 -8.69 -10.22
C ARG A 19 -6.15 -7.67 -11.37
N PRO A 20 -7.32 -7.22 -11.90
CA PRO A 20 -7.33 -6.23 -12.97
C PRO A 20 -6.70 -4.88 -12.57
N TRP A 21 -6.77 -4.50 -11.30
CA TRP A 21 -6.16 -3.28 -10.81
C TRP A 21 -4.64 -3.42 -10.69
N LEU A 22 -4.15 -4.55 -10.18
CA LEU A 22 -2.72 -4.86 -10.11
C LEU A 22 -2.10 -4.95 -11.51
N ASP A 23 -2.78 -5.57 -12.47
CA ASP A 23 -2.31 -5.65 -13.86
C ASP A 23 -2.16 -4.26 -14.50
N LYS A 24 -3.13 -3.35 -14.27
CA LYS A 24 -3.05 -1.96 -14.73
C LYS A 24 -1.91 -1.19 -14.09
N MET A 25 -1.68 -1.41 -12.78
CA MET A 25 -0.55 -0.80 -12.09
C MET A 25 0.79 -1.30 -12.62
N ALA A 26 0.93 -2.61 -12.85
CA ALA A 26 2.13 -3.19 -13.43
C ALA A 26 2.42 -2.61 -14.82
N GLN A 27 1.39 -2.44 -15.67
CA GLN A 27 1.53 -1.78 -16.96
C GLN A 27 1.99 -0.32 -16.83
N ALA A 28 1.41 0.44 -15.90
CA ALA A 28 1.82 1.83 -15.66
C ALA A 28 3.28 1.92 -15.16
N LEU A 29 3.66 1.06 -14.21
CA LEU A 29 5.04 0.97 -13.72
C LEU A 29 6.02 0.64 -14.87
N ALA A 30 5.67 -0.32 -15.74
CA ALA A 30 6.49 -0.65 -16.89
C ALA A 30 6.69 0.54 -17.83
N SER A 31 5.64 1.32 -18.10
CA SER A 31 5.72 2.55 -18.91
C SER A 31 6.64 3.59 -18.26
N TRP A 32 6.46 3.88 -16.97
CA TRP A 32 7.29 4.88 -16.28
C TRP A 32 8.76 4.47 -16.19
N LEU A 33 9.04 3.17 -16.06
CA LEU A 33 10.40 2.63 -16.09
C LEU A 33 11.05 2.72 -17.47
N GLN A 34 10.27 2.61 -18.56
CA GLN A 34 10.73 2.81 -19.93
C GLN A 34 11.03 4.30 -20.19
N ASP A 35 10.17 5.18 -19.68
CA ASP A 35 10.28 6.63 -19.85
C ASP A 35 11.25 7.30 -18.85
N GLU A 36 11.97 6.51 -18.05
CA GLU A 36 12.90 6.96 -17.00
C GLU A 36 12.29 7.97 -16.00
N GLN A 37 11.00 7.83 -15.68
CA GLN A 37 10.28 8.72 -14.78
C GLN A 37 10.43 8.31 -13.30
N ASN A 38 10.63 9.31 -12.44
CA ASN A 38 10.61 9.12 -10.98
C ASN A 38 9.18 9.24 -10.46
N MET A 39 8.59 8.11 -10.03
CA MET A 39 7.20 8.04 -9.59
C MET A 39 7.07 7.42 -8.20
N VAL A 40 6.09 7.91 -7.43
CA VAL A 40 5.67 7.31 -6.16
C VAL A 40 4.21 6.90 -6.27
N LEU A 41 3.91 5.66 -5.94
CA LEU A 41 2.56 5.10 -6.01
C LEU A 41 2.15 4.50 -4.67
N ALA A 42 0.96 4.85 -4.20
CA ALA A 42 0.36 4.24 -3.01
C ALA A 42 -0.44 2.99 -3.41
N CYS A 43 -0.06 1.84 -2.85
CA CYS A 43 -0.77 0.57 -3.01
C CYS A 43 -0.66 -0.23 -1.71
N SER A 44 -1.75 -0.89 -1.30
CA SER A 44 -1.69 -1.73 -0.10
C SER A 44 -0.80 -2.96 -0.29
N ALA A 45 -0.74 -3.52 -1.51
CA ALA A 45 0.14 -4.63 -1.91
C ALA A 45 0.34 -5.70 -0.83
N LEU A 46 -0.76 -6.08 -0.17
CA LEU A 46 -0.76 -6.79 1.11
C LEU A 46 -0.08 -8.16 1.04
N LYS A 47 -0.23 -8.85 -0.09
CA LYS A 47 0.27 -10.22 -0.29
C LYS A 47 1.54 -10.21 -1.14
N GLU A 48 2.42 -11.17 -0.91
CA GLU A 48 3.70 -11.33 -1.61
C GLU A 48 3.50 -11.43 -3.12
N ARG A 49 2.56 -12.27 -3.57
CA ARG A 49 2.26 -12.38 -5.01
C ARG A 49 1.73 -11.10 -5.63
N TYR A 50 1.16 -10.17 -4.86
CA TYR A 50 0.79 -8.85 -5.41
C TYR A 50 2.05 -8.02 -5.62
N ARG A 51 2.99 -8.05 -4.68
CA ARG A 51 4.28 -7.37 -4.79
C ARG A 51 5.12 -7.92 -5.95
N GLN A 52 5.12 -9.23 -6.15
CA GLN A 52 5.80 -9.88 -7.29
C GLN A 52 5.30 -9.40 -8.66
N LEU A 53 4.03 -8.97 -8.78
CA LEU A 53 3.50 -8.36 -10.01
C LEU A 53 3.97 -6.92 -10.23
N LEU A 54 4.35 -6.22 -9.16
CA LEU A 54 4.66 -4.78 -9.18
C LEU A 54 6.16 -4.50 -9.17
N VAL A 55 6.97 -5.34 -8.53
CA VAL A 55 8.43 -5.22 -8.51
C VAL A 55 8.99 -5.84 -9.80
N LEU A 56 8.92 -5.06 -10.89
CA LEU A 56 9.32 -5.51 -12.23
C LEU A 56 10.83 -5.65 -12.37
N ASP A 57 11.60 -4.79 -11.70
CA ASP A 57 13.06 -4.86 -11.58
C ASP A 57 13.54 -4.10 -10.33
N GLN A 58 14.86 -4.05 -10.13
CA GLN A 58 15.51 -3.47 -8.93
C GLN A 58 15.29 -1.95 -8.75
N ARG A 59 14.82 -1.24 -9.79
CA ARG A 59 14.49 0.19 -9.71
C ARG A 59 13.18 0.42 -8.96
N VAL A 60 12.28 -0.57 -8.91
CA VAL A 60 11.05 -0.49 -8.12
C VAL A 60 11.38 -0.84 -6.68
N ARG A 61 11.30 0.15 -5.79
CA ARG A 61 11.55 -0.01 -4.36
C ARG A 61 10.24 0.01 -3.59
N LEU A 62 10.04 -0.97 -2.71
CA LEU A 62 8.91 -1.02 -1.81
C LEU A 62 9.21 -0.29 -0.51
N VAL A 63 8.24 0.51 -0.05
CA VAL A 63 8.23 1.14 1.27
C VAL A 63 7.06 0.55 2.04
N TYR A 64 7.36 -0.12 3.15
CA TYR A 64 6.36 -0.69 4.03
C TYR A 64 6.15 0.23 5.23
N LEU A 65 4.97 0.84 5.28
CA LEU A 65 4.52 1.69 6.38
C LEU A 65 3.89 0.81 7.47
N HIS A 66 4.71 0.37 8.42
CA HIS A 66 4.31 -0.54 9.48
C HIS A 66 3.72 0.20 10.68
N GLY A 67 2.67 -0.37 11.30
CA GLY A 67 2.13 0.12 12.55
C GLY A 67 1.06 -0.80 13.11
N SER A 68 0.82 -0.69 14.41
CA SER A 68 -0.17 -1.53 15.09
C SER A 68 -1.60 -1.25 14.63
N MET A 69 -2.46 -2.26 14.73
CA MET A 69 -3.88 -2.13 14.40
C MET A 69 -4.54 -1.02 15.23
N GLU A 70 -4.20 -0.91 16.52
CA GLU A 70 -4.77 0.10 17.41
C GLU A 70 -4.40 1.52 16.94
N LEU A 71 -3.15 1.74 16.54
CA LEU A 71 -2.69 3.04 16.05
C LEU A 71 -3.40 3.43 14.74
N ILE A 72 -3.51 2.48 13.81
CA ILE A 72 -4.20 2.73 12.53
C ILE A 72 -5.69 2.98 12.75
N GLN A 73 -6.33 2.19 13.60
CA GLN A 73 -7.74 2.36 13.96
C GLN A 73 -7.99 3.73 14.57
N LYS A 74 -7.17 4.17 15.54
CA LYS A 74 -7.26 5.49 16.14
C LYS A 74 -7.18 6.60 15.08
N ARG A 75 -6.18 6.52 14.18
CA ARG A 75 -6.01 7.49 13.09
C ARG A 75 -7.18 7.51 12.10
N LEU A 76 -7.83 6.36 11.85
CA LEU A 76 -9.01 6.28 10.99
C LEU A 76 -10.25 6.90 11.66
N GLN A 77 -10.39 6.77 12.98
CA GLN A 77 -11.50 7.37 13.74
C GLN A 77 -11.39 8.89 13.84
N GLU A 78 -10.17 9.43 13.92
CA GLU A 78 -9.93 10.88 13.99
C GLU A 78 -10.14 11.60 12.64
N ARG A 79 -10.23 10.86 11.52
CA ARG A 79 -10.40 11.44 10.19
C ARG A 79 -11.88 11.82 9.94
N PRO A 80 -12.17 13.04 9.44
CA PRO A 80 -13.54 13.51 9.20
C PRO A 80 -14.26 12.78 8.06
N HIS A 81 -13.54 12.04 7.23
CA HIS A 81 -14.10 11.25 6.13
C HIS A 81 -13.81 9.76 6.36
N HIS A 82 -14.82 9.02 6.83
CA HIS A 82 -14.74 7.57 6.97
C HIS A 82 -14.95 6.91 5.60
N TYR A 83 -13.89 6.84 4.81
CA TYR A 83 -13.92 6.14 3.51
C TYR A 83 -14.10 4.61 3.70
N MET A 84 -13.71 4.05 4.84
CA MET A 84 -13.74 2.61 5.11
C MET A 84 -14.28 2.29 6.51
N PRO A 85 -15.20 1.30 6.64
CA PRO A 85 -15.66 0.83 7.93
C PRO A 85 -14.56 0.06 8.68
N PRO A 86 -14.64 -0.03 10.03
CA PRO A 86 -13.65 -0.74 10.85
C PRO A 86 -13.44 -2.21 10.45
N SER A 87 -14.47 -2.89 9.94
CA SER A 87 -14.38 -4.28 9.48
C SER A 87 -13.35 -4.49 8.38
N LEU A 88 -13.09 -3.48 7.54
CA LEU A 88 -12.08 -3.58 6.51
C LEU A 88 -10.67 -3.51 7.08
N LEU A 89 -10.44 -2.80 8.19
CA LEU A 89 -9.11 -2.76 8.80
C LEU A 89 -8.67 -4.16 9.23
N GLN A 90 -9.55 -4.90 9.91
CA GLN A 90 -9.29 -6.29 10.30
C GLN A 90 -8.94 -7.15 9.07
N SER A 91 -9.77 -7.09 8.02
CA SER A 91 -9.51 -7.86 6.79
C SER A 91 -8.18 -7.52 6.10
N GLN A 92 -7.66 -6.31 6.27
CA GLN A 92 -6.38 -5.90 5.69
C GLN A 92 -5.22 -6.51 6.47
N PHE A 93 -5.30 -6.52 7.80
CA PHE A 93 -4.33 -7.20 8.66
C PHE A 93 -4.36 -8.72 8.46
N ASP A 94 -5.55 -9.32 8.33
CA ASP A 94 -5.69 -10.76 8.07
C ASP A 94 -5.08 -11.16 6.71
N ALA A 95 -5.11 -10.25 5.73
CA ALA A 95 -4.57 -10.47 4.40
C ALA A 95 -3.09 -10.02 4.24
N LEU A 96 -2.52 -9.37 5.25
CA LEU A 96 -1.17 -8.83 5.20
C LEU A 96 -0.15 -9.96 5.36
N GLU A 97 0.67 -10.13 4.34
CA GLU A 97 1.89 -10.92 4.38
C GLU A 97 3.04 -9.90 4.45
N GLU A 98 3.72 -9.79 5.60
CA GLU A 98 4.76 -8.77 5.78
C GLU A 98 5.90 -8.92 4.74
N PRO A 99 6.35 -7.82 4.11
CA PRO A 99 7.38 -7.90 3.09
C PRO A 99 8.77 -8.07 3.71
N ALA A 100 9.53 -9.06 3.24
CA ALA A 100 10.91 -9.28 3.67
C ALA A 100 11.92 -8.29 3.02
N ASP A 101 11.69 -7.90 1.76
CA ASP A 101 12.56 -7.00 1.00
C ASP A 101 11.85 -5.66 0.71
N ALA A 102 11.75 -4.84 1.76
CA ALA A 102 11.17 -3.50 1.69
C ALA A 102 11.86 -2.54 2.65
N VAL A 103 11.79 -1.25 2.36
CA VAL A 103 12.15 -0.20 3.31
C VAL A 103 11.07 -0.14 4.39
N TRP A 104 11.41 -0.62 5.59
CA TRP A 104 10.50 -0.67 6.73
C TRP A 104 10.50 0.66 7.48
N VAL A 105 9.32 1.26 7.67
CA VAL A 105 9.19 2.54 8.38
C VAL A 105 8.01 2.50 9.33
N GLU A 106 8.29 2.76 10.60
CA GLU A 106 7.27 2.87 11.64
C GLU A 106 6.41 4.12 11.45
N ILE A 107 5.10 3.92 11.39
CA ILE A 107 4.17 5.02 11.25
C ILE A 107 3.90 5.75 12.56
N SER A 108 4.40 5.26 13.70
CA SER A 108 4.23 5.92 15.01
C SER A 108 4.93 7.27 15.09
N ASP A 109 5.93 7.51 14.25
CA ASP A 109 6.68 8.75 14.21
C ASP A 109 5.88 9.93 13.61
N PRO A 110 6.30 11.19 13.86
CA PRO A 110 5.79 12.34 13.13
C PRO A 110 6.00 12.20 11.62
N GLN A 111 5.07 12.70 10.81
CA GLN A 111 5.10 12.57 9.34
C GLN A 111 6.43 13.04 8.71
N ALA A 112 6.98 14.16 9.21
CA ALA A 112 8.27 14.66 8.73
C ALA A 112 9.43 13.67 8.96
N VAL A 113 9.41 12.94 10.09
CA VAL A 113 10.41 11.92 10.41
C VAL A 113 10.22 10.69 9.54
N ILE A 114 8.97 10.25 9.32
CA ILE A 114 8.66 9.14 8.40
C ILE A 114 9.22 9.43 7.01
N VAL A 115 8.91 10.62 6.47
CA VAL A 115 9.39 11.04 5.14
C VAL A 115 10.91 11.06 5.09
N GLN A 116 11.57 11.60 6.12
CA GLN A 116 13.03 11.64 6.17
C GLN A 116 13.64 10.22 6.19
N LYS A 117 13.09 9.30 6.99
CA LYS A 117 13.56 7.90 7.03
C LYS A 117 13.43 7.19 5.69
N ILE A 118 12.34 7.43 4.96
CA ILE A 118 12.14 6.89 3.60
C ILE A 118 13.23 7.43 2.68
N ARG A 119 13.45 8.75 2.68
CA ARG A 119 14.46 9.42 1.86
C ARG A 119 15.86 8.90 2.12
N ASP A 120 16.25 8.80 3.39
CA ASP A 120 17.56 8.29 3.80
C ASP A 120 17.77 6.84 3.35
N SER A 121 16.74 6.00 3.50
CA SER A 121 16.78 4.58 3.10
C SER A 121 16.84 4.38 1.58
N LEU A 122 16.22 5.29 0.83
CA LEU A 122 16.25 5.31 -0.64
C LEU A 122 17.44 6.08 -1.21
N LYS A 123 18.20 6.79 -0.36
CA LYS A 123 19.35 7.65 -0.72
C LYS A 123 18.97 8.81 -1.65
N ILE A 124 17.88 9.54 -1.32
CA ILE A 124 17.34 10.70 -2.09
C ILE A 124 17.08 11.95 -1.25
#